data_AF-A0A151B9L8-F1
#
_entry.id   AF-A0A151B9L8-F1
#
_cell.length_a   1.000
_cell.length_b   1.000
_cell.length_c   1.000
_cell.angle_alpha   90.00
_cell.angle_beta   90.00
_cell.angle_gamma   90.00
#
_symmetry.space_group_name_H-M   'P 1'
#
loop_
_entity.id
_entity.type
_entity.pdbx_description
1 polymer ?
#
loop_
_entity_poly.entity_id
_entity_poly.type
_entity_poly.pdbx_seq_one_letter_code
_entity_poly.pdbx_strand_id
1 'polypeptide(L)'
;MTQVQLADITEIRQPVKVDIRDVIPVYRRVVRSGLIEKPIIVDRESMVALKGHELLESLNLLSADKAPVLQVDRSKVRIRSLQPDLRPVTLEKVIEAGVEGPKLPSRSFEVYIDEEPPCVKVSLEELGIWGKLRGSTLNVYENTLELLYKSWPTPLVKLASVSSEGRSVWAKLEGFNPYSNSVKDRVGWSMIMTALEEGRLGDILYEATSTNTGIALTAIANILGRKTRLFIPKNIQKVTDTFLKALGAEVVRVPVSLTVEAIEEVDSKAKREGAVHLNQFENDANFKVHLKYTAKEIDEQLRSIGLKPDYIIGGLGTSGHMSAISLYFKSRYGDDVKLIGVQPAPDEVIPGIRRVETGMKWIHWTDFDQIVDVTRDEAIEGALTVARREGLLIGLSAGAVFHAFKEIAEENGVYVLVFPDTGYKYAEQFEEYLKKTGR
;
A
#
# COMPACT_ATOMS: atom_id res chain seq x y z
N MET A 1 -31.38 36.27 -19.49
CA MET A 1 -31.86 35.27 -18.51
C MET A 1 -30.65 34.65 -17.88
N THR A 2 -30.58 34.61 -16.55
CA THR A 2 -29.43 34.05 -15.82
C THR A 2 -29.52 32.51 -15.90
N GLN A 3 -28.60 31.86 -16.61
CA GLN A 3 -28.60 30.41 -16.80
C GLN A 3 -27.76 29.73 -15.72
N VAL A 4 -28.22 28.58 -15.20
CA VAL A 4 -27.39 27.74 -14.33
C VAL A 4 -26.28 27.07 -15.12
N GLN A 5 -25.07 27.11 -14.58
CA GLN A 5 -23.88 26.52 -15.19
C GLN A 5 -23.23 25.53 -14.21
N LEU A 6 -22.43 24.59 -14.72
CA LEU A 6 -21.57 23.76 -13.88
C LEU A 6 -20.22 24.46 -13.74
N ALA A 7 -19.94 25.02 -12.57
CA ALA A 7 -18.64 25.60 -12.26
C ALA A 7 -17.73 24.55 -11.60
N ASP A 8 -16.42 24.71 -11.75
CA ASP A 8 -15.44 23.96 -10.96
C ASP A 8 -15.66 24.31 -9.47
N ILE A 9 -15.79 23.28 -8.62
CA ILE A 9 -16.14 23.50 -7.23
C ILE A 9 -15.05 24.30 -6.49
N THR A 10 -13.79 24.22 -6.93
CA THR A 10 -12.64 24.88 -6.33
C THR A 10 -12.65 26.40 -6.55
N GLU A 11 -13.41 26.88 -7.53
CA GLU A 11 -13.59 28.32 -7.79
C GLU A 11 -14.63 28.94 -6.84
N ILE A 12 -15.49 28.13 -6.21
CA ILE A 12 -16.59 28.62 -5.37
C ILE A 12 -16.09 28.86 -3.95
N ARG A 13 -16.25 30.11 -3.48
CA ARG A 13 -15.73 30.53 -2.18
C ARG A 13 -16.84 30.51 -1.12
N GLN A 14 -16.58 29.84 0.00
CA GLN A 14 -17.53 29.71 1.10
C GLN A 14 -17.35 30.87 2.12
N PRO A 15 -18.34 31.76 2.31
CA PRO A 15 -18.23 32.85 3.28
C PRO A 15 -18.64 32.47 4.70
N VAL A 16 -19.31 31.33 4.86
CA VAL A 16 -19.94 30.89 6.10
C VAL A 16 -19.30 29.61 6.61
N LYS A 17 -19.00 29.56 7.91
CA LYS A 17 -18.64 28.30 8.57
C LYS A 17 -19.91 27.51 8.86
N VAL A 18 -20.19 26.50 8.04
CA VAL A 18 -21.40 25.68 8.15
C VAL A 18 -21.22 24.64 9.25
N ASP A 19 -22.23 24.46 10.09
CA ASP A 19 -22.25 23.38 11.08
C ASP A 19 -22.59 22.05 10.39
N ILE A 20 -21.80 21.01 10.65
CA ILE A 20 -22.01 19.68 10.05
C ILE A 20 -23.43 19.14 10.30
N ARG A 21 -24.09 19.53 11.40
CA ARG A 21 -25.48 19.12 11.71
C ARG A 21 -26.49 19.66 10.70
N ASP A 22 -26.20 20.82 10.08
CA ASP A 22 -27.03 21.43 9.04
C ASP A 22 -26.71 20.86 7.64
N VAL A 23 -25.48 20.41 7.43
CA VAL A 23 -25.03 19.76 6.17
C VAL A 23 -25.62 18.36 6.03
N ILE A 24 -25.64 17.55 7.09
CA ILE A 24 -26.05 16.14 7.05
C ILE A 24 -27.42 15.91 6.37
N PRO A 25 -28.50 16.68 6.68
CA PRO A 25 -29.78 16.52 6.00
C PRO A 25 -29.73 16.80 4.49
N VAL A 26 -28.91 17.77 4.06
CA VAL A 26 -28.72 18.11 2.65
C VAL A 26 -27.91 17.02 1.96
N TYR A 27 -26.76 16.63 2.54
CA TYR A 27 -25.93 15.53 2.07
C TYR A 27 -26.74 14.24 1.86
N ARG A 28 -27.53 13.83 2.87
CA ARG A 28 -28.39 12.64 2.77
C ARG A 28 -29.39 12.72 1.63
N ARG A 29 -29.99 13.89 1.42
CA ARG A 29 -30.95 14.11 0.32
C ARG A 29 -30.27 14.00 -1.04
N VAL A 30 -29.11 14.63 -1.20
CA VAL A 30 -28.29 14.62 -2.42
C VAL A 30 -27.90 13.18 -2.77
N VAL A 31 -27.33 12.44 -1.82
CA VAL A 31 -26.92 11.04 -2.04
C VAL A 31 -28.13 10.15 -2.34
N ARG A 32 -29.24 10.29 -1.60
CA ARG A 32 -30.44 9.44 -1.78
C ARG A 32 -31.15 9.69 -3.10
N SER A 33 -31.26 10.95 -3.52
CA SER A 33 -31.93 11.30 -4.77
C SER A 33 -31.03 11.09 -5.99
N GLY A 34 -29.71 11.15 -5.81
CA GLY A 34 -28.75 11.15 -6.91
C GLY A 34 -28.80 12.43 -7.76
N LEU A 35 -29.53 13.46 -7.32
CA LEU A 35 -29.82 14.66 -8.10
C LEU A 35 -29.68 15.93 -7.25
N ILE A 36 -29.20 16.98 -7.89
CA ILE A 36 -29.27 18.35 -7.37
C ILE A 36 -30.45 19.05 -8.04
N GLU A 37 -31.36 19.56 -7.21
CA GLU A 37 -32.58 20.22 -7.64
C GLU A 37 -32.51 21.75 -7.60
N LYS A 38 -31.55 22.31 -6.84
CA LYS A 38 -31.37 23.75 -6.66
C LYS A 38 -29.90 24.12 -6.84
N PRO A 39 -29.57 25.15 -7.64
CA PRO A 39 -28.20 25.61 -7.79
C PRO A 39 -27.72 26.33 -6.52
N ILE A 40 -26.40 26.39 -6.35
CA ILE A 40 -25.74 27.31 -5.44
C ILE A 40 -25.82 28.71 -6.06
N ILE A 41 -26.25 29.70 -5.31
CA ILE A 41 -26.27 31.08 -5.81
C ILE A 41 -24.93 31.69 -5.48
N VAL A 42 -24.24 32.24 -6.48
CA VAL A 42 -22.89 32.82 -6.32
C VAL A 42 -22.85 34.25 -6.86
N ASP A 43 -22.01 35.09 -6.27
CA ASP A 43 -21.66 36.40 -6.85
C ASP A 43 -20.93 36.20 -8.18
N ARG A 44 -21.38 36.87 -9.24
CA ARG A 44 -20.80 36.70 -10.59
C ARG A 44 -19.30 37.02 -10.65
N GLU A 45 -18.85 38.03 -9.91
CA GLU A 45 -17.46 38.49 -9.98
C GLU A 45 -16.53 37.70 -9.06
N SER A 46 -16.95 37.47 -7.81
CA SER A 46 -16.07 36.89 -6.79
C SER A 46 -16.23 35.38 -6.61
N MET A 47 -17.25 34.77 -7.23
CA MET A 47 -17.64 33.37 -7.05
C MET A 47 -17.94 32.98 -5.60
N VAL A 48 -18.19 33.97 -4.73
CA VAL A 48 -18.59 33.74 -3.35
C VAL A 48 -20.01 33.18 -3.32
N ALA A 49 -20.19 32.03 -2.68
CA ALA A 49 -21.49 31.42 -2.46
C ALA A 49 -22.34 32.33 -1.56
N LEU A 50 -23.42 32.86 -2.11
CA LEU A 50 -24.39 33.69 -1.41
C LEU A 50 -25.51 32.86 -0.78
N LYS A 51 -25.86 31.71 -1.40
CA LYS A 51 -26.88 30.78 -0.90
C LYS A 51 -26.54 29.35 -1.30
N GLY A 52 -26.96 28.39 -0.48
CA GLY A 52 -26.68 26.97 -0.70
C GLY A 52 -25.37 26.50 -0.07
N HIS A 53 -24.98 27.11 1.05
CA HIS A 53 -23.73 26.81 1.77
C HIS A 53 -23.65 25.33 2.19
N GLU A 54 -24.76 24.77 2.69
CA GLU A 54 -24.86 23.36 3.08
C GLU A 54 -24.74 22.43 1.86
N LEU A 55 -25.23 22.86 0.70
CA LEU A 55 -25.10 22.12 -0.54
C LEU A 55 -23.64 22.14 -1.04
N LEU A 56 -22.99 23.31 -1.03
CA LEU A 56 -21.57 23.42 -1.37
C LEU A 56 -20.71 22.51 -0.48
N GLU A 57 -20.94 22.56 0.84
CA GLU A 57 -20.22 21.70 1.79
C GLU A 57 -20.53 20.22 1.56
N SER A 58 -21.79 19.87 1.24
CA SER A 58 -22.16 18.49 0.90
C SER A 58 -21.43 18.00 -0.36
N LEU A 59 -21.29 18.85 -1.38
CA LEU A 59 -20.60 18.51 -2.62
C LEU A 59 -19.08 18.38 -2.41
N ASN A 60 -18.48 19.24 -1.57
CA ASN A 60 -17.09 19.10 -1.14
C ASN A 60 -16.84 17.77 -0.40
N LEU A 61 -17.73 17.40 0.52
CA LEU A 61 -17.66 16.11 1.24
C LEU A 61 -17.85 14.89 0.32
N LEU A 62 -18.55 15.06 -0.80
CA LEU A 62 -18.69 14.05 -1.85
C LEU A 62 -17.53 14.07 -2.85
N SER A 63 -16.55 14.93 -2.67
CA SER A 63 -15.45 15.13 -3.62
C SER A 63 -15.93 15.40 -5.05
N ALA A 64 -17.00 16.20 -5.19
CA ALA A 64 -17.49 16.60 -6.50
C ALA A 64 -16.45 17.45 -7.24
N ASP A 65 -16.27 17.25 -8.54
CA ASP A 65 -15.41 18.10 -9.37
C ASP A 65 -16.12 19.44 -9.67
N LYS A 66 -17.46 19.42 -9.74
CA LYS A 66 -18.28 20.57 -10.17
C LYS A 66 -19.45 20.80 -9.24
N ALA A 67 -20.03 22.00 -9.33
CA ALA A 67 -21.32 22.32 -8.73
C ALA A 67 -22.21 23.13 -9.66
N PRO A 68 -23.55 22.94 -9.61
CA PRO A 68 -24.48 23.78 -10.35
C PRO A 68 -24.58 25.15 -9.68
N VAL A 69 -24.20 26.20 -10.39
CA VAL A 69 -24.18 27.57 -9.89
C VAL A 69 -25.09 28.48 -10.70
N LEU A 70 -25.76 29.39 -9.99
CA LEU A 70 -26.46 30.54 -10.57
C LEU A 70 -25.67 31.81 -10.22
N GLN A 71 -24.99 32.38 -11.20
CA GLN A 71 -24.20 33.60 -11.02
C GLN A 71 -25.10 34.85 -11.08
N VAL A 72 -25.17 35.60 -9.98
CA VAL A 72 -26.03 36.79 -9.88
C VAL A 72 -25.20 38.07 -9.78
N ASP A 73 -25.72 39.15 -10.37
CA ASP A 73 -25.17 40.49 -10.23
C ASP A 73 -25.54 41.06 -8.87
N ARG A 74 -24.58 41.73 -8.19
CA ARG A 74 -24.78 42.30 -6.84
C ARG A 74 -25.99 43.24 -6.74
N SER A 75 -26.29 43.98 -7.81
CA SER A 75 -27.43 44.91 -7.85
C SER A 75 -28.79 44.21 -7.70
N LYS A 76 -28.85 42.90 -7.92
CA LYS A 76 -30.05 42.05 -7.81
C LYS A 76 -30.10 41.24 -6.51
N VAL A 77 -29.17 41.48 -5.60
CA VAL A 77 -29.04 40.72 -4.34
C VAL A 77 -29.38 41.62 -3.17
N ARG A 78 -30.27 41.15 -2.29
CA ARG A 78 -30.57 41.80 -1.02
C ARG A 78 -30.26 40.85 0.13
N ILE A 79 -29.58 41.37 1.16
CA ILE A 79 -29.24 40.61 2.36
C ILE A 79 -30.07 41.10 3.53
N ARG A 80 -30.67 40.16 4.26
CA ARG A 80 -31.29 40.40 5.55
C ARG A 80 -30.45 39.74 6.64
N SER A 81 -29.98 40.51 7.61
CA SER A 81 -29.32 39.94 8.78
C SER A 81 -30.33 39.25 9.68
N LEU A 82 -30.00 38.05 10.17
CA LEU A 82 -30.87 37.23 11.03
C LEU A 82 -30.45 37.27 12.51
N GLN A 83 -29.32 37.92 12.82
CA GLN A 83 -28.78 38.06 14.17
C GLN A 83 -28.83 39.54 14.59
N PRO A 84 -29.96 40.01 15.18
CA PRO A 84 -30.17 41.42 15.50
C PRO A 84 -29.19 41.98 16.54
N ASP A 85 -28.59 41.12 17.37
CA ASP A 85 -27.65 41.50 18.44
C ASP A 85 -26.19 41.68 17.96
N LEU A 86 -25.92 41.42 16.68
CA LEU A 86 -24.60 41.59 16.06
C LEU A 86 -24.61 42.71 15.02
N ARG A 87 -23.41 43.17 14.62
CA ARG A 87 -23.28 44.14 13.52
C ARG A 87 -23.98 43.57 12.26
N PRO A 88 -24.84 44.35 11.59
CA PRO A 88 -25.55 43.87 10.41
C PRO A 88 -24.60 43.26 9.36
N VAL A 89 -24.98 42.09 8.84
CA VAL A 89 -24.31 41.44 7.72
C VAL A 89 -24.79 42.11 6.43
N THR A 90 -23.87 42.77 5.72
CA THR A 90 -24.12 43.38 4.40
C THR A 90 -23.58 42.46 3.30
N LEU A 91 -23.94 42.73 2.04
CA LEU A 91 -23.43 41.98 0.89
C LEU A 91 -21.90 42.04 0.82
N GLU A 92 -21.32 43.23 1.02
CA GLU A 92 -19.89 43.45 0.99
C GLU A 92 -19.16 42.58 2.02
N LYS A 93 -19.71 42.45 3.23
CA LYS A 93 -19.14 41.58 4.26
C LYS A 93 -19.23 40.10 3.92
N VAL A 94 -20.28 39.67 3.23
CA VAL A 94 -20.38 38.27 2.75
C VAL A 94 -19.33 38.02 1.70
N ILE A 95 -19.14 38.94 0.75
CA ILE A 95 -18.10 38.84 -0.27
C ILE A 95 -16.71 38.82 0.37
N GLU A 96 -16.42 39.76 1.27
CA GLU A 96 -15.16 39.84 2.01
C GLU A 96 -14.89 38.53 2.78
N ALA A 97 -15.88 38.01 3.52
CA ALA A 97 -15.75 36.74 4.22
C ALA A 97 -15.54 35.56 3.27
N GLY A 98 -16.11 35.56 2.06
CA GLY A 98 -15.84 34.50 1.09
C GLY A 98 -14.40 34.58 0.55
N VAL A 99 -13.91 35.78 0.25
CA VAL A 99 -12.55 35.98 -0.27
C VAL A 99 -11.47 35.70 0.78
N GLU A 100 -11.69 36.13 2.02
CA GLU A 100 -10.73 35.98 3.11
C GLU A 100 -10.84 34.65 3.88
N GLY A 101 -11.86 33.84 3.57
CA GLY A 101 -12.17 32.57 4.23
C GLY A 101 -13.33 32.68 5.23
N PRO A 102 -14.04 31.56 5.49
CA PRO A 102 -15.38 31.55 6.09
C PRO A 102 -15.41 32.09 7.53
N LYS A 103 -15.59 33.40 7.66
CA LYS A 103 -15.61 34.13 8.93
C LYS A 103 -17.02 34.37 9.47
N LEU A 104 -18.06 34.14 8.67
CA LEU A 104 -19.44 34.36 9.11
C LEU A 104 -20.06 33.12 9.76
N PRO A 105 -20.86 33.28 10.85
CA PRO A 105 -21.60 32.17 11.45
C PRO A 105 -22.66 31.60 10.50
N SER A 106 -22.95 30.30 10.63
CA SER A 106 -24.10 29.67 9.97
C SER A 106 -25.41 30.41 10.30
N ARG A 107 -26.29 30.54 9.31
CA ARG A 107 -27.61 31.20 9.42
C ARG A 107 -27.58 32.63 9.98
N SER A 108 -26.47 33.35 9.78
CA SER A 108 -26.34 34.76 10.21
C SER A 108 -27.07 35.75 9.29
N PHE A 109 -27.43 35.33 8.08
CA PHE A 109 -28.14 36.13 7.10
C PHE A 109 -29.02 35.29 6.16
N GLU A 110 -29.95 35.96 5.48
CA GLU A 110 -30.75 35.40 4.40
C GLU A 110 -30.54 36.21 3.12
N VAL A 111 -30.48 35.52 1.99
CA VAL A 111 -30.31 36.11 0.66
C VAL A 111 -31.59 36.02 -0.14
N TYR A 112 -32.00 37.19 -0.62
CA TYR A 112 -33.09 37.40 -1.55
C TYR A 112 -32.51 37.86 -2.88
N ILE A 113 -33.01 37.27 -3.96
CA ILE A 113 -32.71 37.71 -5.32
C ILE A 113 -34.03 38.03 -6.01
N ASP A 114 -34.01 38.94 -6.99
CA ASP A 114 -35.23 39.44 -7.63
C ASP A 114 -35.99 38.37 -8.44
N GLU A 115 -35.34 37.26 -8.81
CA GLU A 115 -35.93 36.14 -9.56
C GLU A 115 -35.78 34.83 -8.78
N GLU A 116 -36.79 33.95 -8.81
CA GLU A 116 -36.68 32.64 -8.17
C GLU A 116 -35.66 31.76 -8.92
N PRO A 117 -34.70 31.10 -8.23
CA PRO A 117 -33.73 30.23 -8.89
C PRO A 117 -34.45 29.11 -9.66
N PRO A 118 -34.04 28.80 -10.90
CA PRO A 118 -34.64 27.72 -11.65
C PRO A 118 -34.37 26.37 -10.95
N CYS A 119 -35.36 25.48 -11.04
CA CYS A 119 -35.17 24.08 -10.67
C CYS A 119 -34.20 23.44 -11.69
N VAL A 120 -33.20 22.72 -11.19
CA VAL A 120 -32.23 21.99 -12.00
C VAL A 120 -32.37 20.49 -11.77
N LYS A 121 -31.81 19.68 -12.66
CA LYS A 121 -31.74 18.23 -12.49
C LYS A 121 -30.34 17.79 -12.91
N VAL A 122 -29.38 18.02 -12.03
CA VAL A 122 -27.98 17.64 -12.28
C VAL A 122 -27.67 16.39 -11.49
N SER A 123 -27.25 15.33 -12.17
CA SER A 123 -26.89 14.06 -11.54
C SER A 123 -25.52 14.13 -10.87
N LEU A 124 -25.29 13.26 -9.89
CA LEU A 124 -23.98 13.14 -9.24
C LEU A 124 -22.87 12.70 -10.22
N GLU A 125 -23.23 11.99 -11.30
CA GLU A 125 -22.30 11.62 -12.37
C GLU A 125 -21.83 12.85 -13.16
N GLU A 126 -22.75 13.76 -13.51
CA GLU A 126 -22.42 15.04 -14.16
C GLU A 126 -21.53 15.95 -13.29
N LEU A 127 -21.58 15.76 -11.97
CA LEU A 127 -20.71 16.46 -11.01
C LEU A 127 -19.35 15.80 -10.78
N GLY A 128 -19.07 14.67 -11.44
CA GLY A 128 -17.81 13.94 -11.30
C GLY A 128 -17.67 13.12 -10.02
N ILE A 129 -18.73 13.00 -9.20
CA ILE A 129 -18.69 12.31 -7.89
C ILE A 129 -18.44 10.80 -8.06
N TRP A 130 -19.06 10.20 -9.08
CA TRP A 130 -18.95 8.75 -9.36
C TRP A 130 -18.07 8.44 -10.59
N GLY A 131 -17.69 9.48 -11.33
CA GLY A 131 -16.93 9.36 -12.56
C GLY A 131 -15.43 9.37 -12.29
N LYS A 132 -14.81 8.19 -12.15
CA LYS A 132 -13.40 7.87 -12.50
C LYS A 132 -12.90 6.52 -11.99
N LEU A 133 -13.75 5.67 -11.41
CA LEU A 133 -13.27 4.42 -10.81
C LEU A 133 -13.90 3.19 -11.48
N ARG A 134 -13.21 2.63 -12.49
CA ARG A 134 -13.54 1.33 -13.08
C ARG A 134 -12.99 0.23 -12.17
N GLY A 135 -13.68 -0.90 -12.04
CA GLY A 135 -13.53 -1.93 -10.99
C GLY A 135 -12.12 -2.40 -10.56
N SER A 136 -11.05 -2.12 -11.30
CA SER A 136 -9.67 -2.31 -10.79
C SER A 136 -9.19 -1.21 -9.83
N THR A 137 -9.72 0.01 -9.91
CA THR A 137 -9.33 1.13 -9.03
C THR A 137 -10.14 1.19 -7.73
N LEU A 138 -11.21 0.41 -7.61
CA LEU A 138 -12.05 0.34 -6.40
C LEU A 138 -11.61 -0.75 -5.41
N ASN A 139 -10.61 -1.58 -5.75
CA ASN A 139 -10.12 -2.68 -4.92
C ASN A 139 -11.26 -3.63 -4.47
N VAL A 140 -12.13 -4.02 -5.40
CA VAL A 140 -13.20 -5.00 -5.17
C VAL A 140 -12.77 -6.37 -5.70
N TYR A 141 -12.94 -7.41 -4.89
CA TYR A 141 -12.50 -8.77 -5.19
C TYR A 141 -13.65 -9.75 -4.90
N GLU A 142 -13.90 -10.69 -5.80
CA GLU A 142 -15.04 -11.64 -5.69
C GLU A 142 -14.80 -12.71 -4.62
N ASN A 143 -13.54 -12.95 -4.26
CA ASN A 143 -13.16 -13.87 -3.21
C ASN A 143 -11.80 -13.49 -2.62
N THR A 144 -11.44 -14.13 -1.52
CA THR A 144 -10.17 -13.87 -0.83
C THR A 144 -8.97 -14.20 -1.72
N LEU A 145 -8.99 -15.27 -2.51
CA LEU A 145 -7.86 -15.59 -3.38
C LEU A 145 -7.59 -14.48 -4.41
N GLU A 146 -8.64 -13.87 -4.96
CA GLU A 146 -8.53 -12.70 -5.85
C GLU A 146 -7.86 -11.51 -5.17
N LEU A 147 -8.12 -11.27 -3.88
CA LEU A 147 -7.46 -10.21 -3.11
C LEU A 147 -5.93 -10.33 -3.17
N LEU A 148 -5.38 -11.53 -3.34
CA LEU A 148 -3.93 -11.70 -3.48
C LEU A 148 -3.43 -11.30 -4.87
N TYR A 149 -3.87 -12.00 -5.92
CA TYR A 149 -3.21 -11.87 -7.23
C TYR A 149 -3.79 -10.73 -8.09
N LYS A 150 -5.02 -10.25 -7.82
CA LYS A 150 -5.61 -9.10 -8.51
C LYS A 150 -5.27 -7.76 -7.84
N SER A 151 -4.76 -7.76 -6.61
CA SER A 151 -4.29 -6.54 -5.93
C SER A 151 -2.87 -6.15 -6.32
N TRP A 152 -2.17 -7.00 -7.07
CA TRP A 152 -0.87 -6.65 -7.65
C TRP A 152 -1.02 -5.62 -8.77
N PRO A 153 -0.03 -4.73 -8.94
CA PRO A 153 1.29 -4.72 -8.30
C PRO A 153 1.28 -4.23 -6.83
N THR A 154 2.17 -4.78 -5.99
CA THR A 154 2.43 -4.19 -4.65
C THR A 154 3.02 -2.78 -4.80
N PRO A 155 2.83 -1.86 -3.83
CA PRO A 155 3.28 -0.48 -3.99
C PRO A 155 4.79 -0.33 -4.21
N LEU A 156 5.17 0.60 -5.08
CA LEU A 156 6.52 1.13 -5.22
C LEU A 156 6.49 2.59 -4.76
N VAL A 157 7.17 2.91 -3.67
CA VAL A 157 7.09 4.24 -3.03
C VAL A 157 8.46 4.93 -3.01
N LYS A 158 8.51 6.23 -3.30
CA LYS A 158 9.75 7.01 -3.19
C LYS A 158 10.04 7.28 -1.71
N LEU A 159 11.25 6.96 -1.27
CA LEU A 159 11.74 7.29 0.08
C LEU A 159 12.30 8.71 0.07
N ALA A 160 11.51 9.66 0.60
CA ALA A 160 11.82 11.09 0.48
C ALA A 160 13.04 11.49 1.30
N SER A 161 13.25 10.87 2.47
CA SER A 161 14.32 11.24 3.41
C SER A 161 15.73 10.88 2.94
N VAL A 162 15.85 10.01 1.93
CA VAL A 162 17.12 9.59 1.33
C VAL A 162 17.23 9.93 -0.16
N SER A 163 16.18 10.50 -0.75
CA SER A 163 16.23 11.02 -2.13
C SER A 163 16.78 12.45 -2.17
N SER A 164 17.42 12.82 -3.27
CA SER A 164 17.93 14.16 -3.58
C SER A 164 17.61 14.51 -5.04
N GLU A 165 18.13 15.64 -5.56
CA GLU A 165 18.00 15.98 -6.99
C GLU A 165 18.66 14.92 -7.89
N GLY A 166 19.84 14.43 -7.49
CA GLY A 166 20.60 13.41 -8.22
C GLY A 166 20.19 11.97 -7.93
N ARG A 167 19.63 11.70 -6.74
CA ARG A 167 19.34 10.35 -6.26
C ARG A 167 17.86 10.12 -6.03
N SER A 168 17.29 9.10 -6.67
CA SER A 168 15.91 8.68 -6.45
C SER A 168 15.85 7.28 -5.86
N VAL A 169 15.41 7.18 -4.61
CA VAL A 169 15.34 5.90 -3.89
C VAL A 169 13.90 5.46 -3.78
N TRP A 170 13.60 4.23 -4.20
CA TRP A 170 12.28 3.64 -4.22
C TRP A 170 12.25 2.35 -3.41
N ALA A 171 11.19 2.13 -2.65
CA ALA A 171 10.95 0.89 -1.90
C ALA A 171 9.79 0.10 -2.51
N LYS A 172 10.05 -1.15 -2.90
CA LYS A 172 9.03 -2.11 -3.34
C LYS A 172 8.48 -2.82 -2.10
N LEU A 173 7.23 -2.51 -1.73
CA LEU A 173 6.63 -2.88 -0.46
C LEU A 173 5.87 -4.21 -0.54
N GLU A 174 6.59 -5.33 -0.46
CA GLU A 174 6.00 -6.67 -0.48
C GLU A 174 5.19 -7.02 0.78
N GLY A 175 5.26 -6.18 1.83
CA GLY A 175 4.41 -6.27 3.00
C GLY A 175 2.91 -6.04 2.74
N PHE A 176 2.56 -5.51 1.57
CA PHE A 176 1.17 -5.28 1.13
C PHE A 176 0.47 -6.53 0.61
N ASN A 177 1.17 -7.66 0.48
CA ASN A 177 0.47 -8.93 0.24
C ASN A 177 -0.42 -9.28 1.46
N PRO A 178 -1.66 -9.75 1.27
CA PRO A 178 -2.71 -9.73 2.29
C PRO A 178 -2.59 -10.79 3.40
N TYR A 179 -1.88 -11.89 3.22
CA TYR A 179 -1.95 -13.05 4.12
C TYR A 179 -0.79 -13.11 5.10
N SER A 180 0.44 -13.21 4.60
CA SER A 180 1.64 -13.20 5.44
C SER A 180 2.20 -11.81 5.69
N ASN A 181 1.57 -10.78 5.09
CA ASN A 181 2.13 -9.44 4.98
C ASN A 181 3.58 -9.50 4.51
N SER A 182 3.83 -10.31 3.48
CA SER A 182 5.16 -10.51 2.94
C SER A 182 5.17 -11.01 1.49
N VAL A 183 6.35 -10.92 0.89
CA VAL A 183 6.71 -11.50 -0.42
C VAL A 183 6.36 -12.99 -0.56
N LYS A 184 6.21 -13.72 0.55
CA LYS A 184 5.96 -15.17 0.54
C LYS A 184 4.54 -15.55 0.13
N ASP A 185 3.58 -14.62 0.10
CA ASP A 185 2.26 -14.92 -0.44
C ASP A 185 2.32 -15.31 -1.91
N ARG A 186 3.20 -14.66 -2.68
CA ARG A 186 3.46 -14.99 -4.09
C ARG A 186 3.94 -16.44 -4.23
N VAL A 187 4.91 -16.81 -3.40
CA VAL A 187 5.51 -18.15 -3.39
C VAL A 187 4.48 -19.20 -2.99
N GLY A 188 3.76 -18.97 -1.89
CA GLY A 188 2.72 -19.88 -1.42
C GLY A 188 1.61 -20.09 -2.46
N TRP A 189 1.13 -19.00 -3.06
CA TRP A 189 0.14 -19.04 -4.13
C TRP A 189 0.65 -19.83 -5.33
N SER A 190 1.83 -19.50 -5.84
CA SER A 190 2.34 -20.17 -7.04
C SER A 190 2.58 -21.65 -6.81
N MET A 191 3.16 -22.05 -5.67
CA MET A 191 3.42 -23.48 -5.40
C MET A 191 2.12 -24.28 -5.26
N ILE A 192 1.10 -23.72 -4.59
CA ILE A 192 -0.20 -24.36 -4.41
C ILE A 192 -0.96 -24.44 -5.74
N MET A 193 -1.01 -23.35 -6.51
CA MET A 193 -1.71 -23.33 -7.79
C MET A 193 -1.07 -24.28 -8.80
N THR A 194 0.27 -24.29 -8.90
CA THR A 194 0.98 -25.26 -9.74
C THR A 194 0.70 -26.70 -9.28
N ALA A 195 0.69 -26.97 -7.98
CA ALA A 195 0.33 -28.30 -7.46
C ALA A 195 -1.11 -28.70 -7.81
N LEU A 196 -2.04 -27.75 -7.78
CA LEU A 196 -3.43 -27.95 -8.11
C LEU A 196 -3.62 -28.23 -9.60
N GLU A 197 -2.99 -27.44 -10.46
CA GLU A 197 -2.99 -27.59 -11.92
C GLU A 197 -2.39 -28.93 -12.37
N GLU A 198 -1.35 -29.39 -11.69
CA GLU A 198 -0.69 -30.68 -11.94
C GLU A 198 -1.45 -31.88 -11.33
N GLY A 199 -2.57 -31.64 -10.64
CA GLY A 199 -3.34 -32.70 -9.98
C GLY A 199 -2.62 -33.38 -8.80
N ARG A 200 -1.57 -32.75 -8.26
CA ARG A 200 -0.74 -33.26 -7.15
C ARG A 200 -1.04 -32.62 -5.81
N LEU A 201 -1.96 -31.66 -5.71
CA LEU A 201 -2.33 -31.04 -4.44
C LEU A 201 -3.14 -32.03 -3.59
N GLY A 202 -2.59 -32.41 -2.45
CA GLY A 202 -3.23 -33.31 -1.49
C GLY A 202 -4.02 -32.56 -0.42
N ASP A 203 -4.62 -33.32 0.50
CA ASP A 203 -5.43 -32.76 1.61
C ASP A 203 -4.59 -32.09 2.69
N ILE A 204 -3.33 -32.50 2.84
CA ILE A 204 -2.42 -31.99 3.86
C ILE A 204 -1.12 -31.56 3.20
N LEU A 205 -0.71 -30.32 3.46
CA LEU A 205 0.53 -29.74 2.95
C LEU A 205 1.59 -29.69 4.05
N TYR A 206 2.78 -30.18 3.74
CA TYR A 206 3.95 -30.11 4.61
C TYR A 206 4.90 -29.05 4.09
N GLU A 207 5.54 -28.31 5.00
CA GLU A 207 6.62 -27.39 4.63
C GLU A 207 7.62 -27.18 5.77
N ALA A 208 8.91 -27.15 5.41
CA ALA A 208 9.98 -26.64 6.25
C ALA A 208 10.07 -25.11 6.05
N THR A 209 9.87 -24.33 7.12
CA THR A 209 9.77 -22.87 6.99
C THR A 209 10.34 -22.10 8.17
N SER A 210 10.65 -20.83 7.91
CA SER A 210 11.14 -19.89 8.93
C SER A 210 10.06 -19.00 9.52
N THR A 211 8.91 -18.79 8.85
CA THR A 211 7.61 -18.27 9.37
C THR A 211 6.73 -17.81 8.20
N ASN A 212 7.19 -16.83 7.40
CA ASN A 212 6.36 -16.14 6.39
C ASN A 212 5.75 -17.09 5.36
N THR A 213 6.53 -18.04 4.84
CA THR A 213 6.02 -19.06 3.92
C THR A 213 4.99 -19.96 4.59
N GLY A 214 5.15 -20.24 5.90
CA GLY A 214 4.17 -21.01 6.66
C GLY A 214 2.83 -20.28 6.74
N ILE A 215 2.84 -19.00 7.11
CA ILE A 215 1.63 -18.16 7.16
C ILE A 215 0.95 -18.11 5.79
N ALA A 216 1.72 -17.84 4.72
CA ALA A 216 1.21 -17.78 3.36
C ALA A 216 0.56 -19.11 2.92
N LEU A 217 1.25 -20.22 3.14
CA LEU A 217 0.76 -21.55 2.78
C LEU A 217 -0.49 -21.92 3.57
N THR A 218 -0.50 -21.71 4.89
CA THR A 218 -1.67 -22.01 5.73
C THR A 218 -2.88 -21.19 5.32
N ALA A 219 -2.72 -19.87 5.10
CA ALA A 219 -3.83 -19.02 4.69
C ALA A 219 -4.42 -19.46 3.34
N ILE A 220 -3.58 -19.72 2.34
CA ILE A 220 -4.03 -20.12 1.00
C ILE A 220 -4.60 -21.54 1.01
N ALA A 221 -3.99 -22.46 1.77
CA ALA A 221 -4.50 -23.81 1.98
C ALA A 221 -5.89 -23.81 2.61
N ASN A 222 -6.13 -22.95 3.60
CA ASN A 222 -7.44 -22.80 4.24
C ASN A 222 -8.54 -22.39 3.24
N ILE A 223 -8.23 -21.47 2.31
CA ILE A 223 -9.16 -21.05 1.24
C ILE A 223 -9.56 -22.24 0.37
N LEU A 224 -8.64 -23.19 0.15
CA LEU A 224 -8.85 -24.40 -0.63
C LEU A 224 -9.32 -25.61 0.20
N GLY A 225 -9.62 -25.42 1.49
CA GLY A 225 -10.04 -26.50 2.39
C GLY A 225 -8.95 -27.53 2.70
N ARG A 226 -7.67 -27.16 2.61
CA ARG A 226 -6.51 -28.04 2.87
C ARG A 226 -5.88 -27.75 4.22
N LYS A 227 -5.34 -28.77 4.87
CA LYS A 227 -4.62 -28.65 6.15
C LYS A 227 -3.15 -28.36 5.91
N THR A 228 -2.48 -27.75 6.90
CA THR A 228 -1.04 -27.51 6.84
C THR A 228 -0.35 -27.99 8.11
N ARG A 229 0.82 -28.62 7.94
CA ARG A 229 1.75 -28.97 9.00
C ARG A 229 3.11 -28.37 8.69
N LEU A 230 3.62 -27.56 9.60
CA LEU A 230 4.82 -26.76 9.42
C LEU A 230 5.94 -27.25 10.32
N PHE A 231 7.11 -27.45 9.74
CA PHE A 231 8.31 -27.90 10.42
C PHE A 231 9.24 -26.71 10.58
N ILE A 232 9.44 -26.28 11.84
CA ILE A 232 10.14 -25.04 12.15
C ILE A 232 11.33 -25.34 13.08
N PRO A 233 12.55 -24.90 12.73
CA PRO A 233 13.70 -24.96 13.62
C PRO A 233 13.42 -24.45 15.04
N LYS A 234 14.01 -25.07 16.07
CA LYS A 234 13.81 -24.69 17.48
C LYS A 234 14.35 -23.30 17.84
N ASN A 235 15.34 -22.80 17.11
CA ASN A 235 15.97 -21.50 17.33
C ASN A 235 15.17 -20.32 16.74
N ILE A 236 14.16 -20.59 15.91
CA ILE A 236 13.24 -19.56 15.43
C ILE A 236 12.26 -19.20 16.54
N GLN A 237 11.97 -17.91 16.68
CA GLN A 237 11.13 -17.37 17.74
C GLN A 237 9.77 -18.05 17.86
N LYS A 238 9.23 -18.08 19.09
CA LYS A 238 7.94 -18.72 19.39
C LYS A 238 6.74 -17.82 19.11
N VAL A 239 6.91 -16.49 19.06
CA VAL A 239 5.81 -15.56 18.79
C VAL A 239 5.11 -15.87 17.47
N THR A 240 5.84 -16.45 16.51
CA THR A 240 5.30 -16.85 15.21
C THR A 240 4.44 -18.11 15.26
N ASP A 241 4.58 -18.96 16.29
CA ASP A 241 3.69 -20.11 16.51
C ASP A 241 2.27 -19.65 16.81
N THR A 242 2.12 -18.49 17.45
CA THR A 242 0.80 -17.93 17.79
C THR A 242 0.01 -17.65 16.51
N PHE A 243 0.63 -16.99 15.52
CA PHE A 243 -0.04 -16.70 14.24
C PHE A 243 -0.36 -17.98 13.47
N LEU A 244 0.57 -18.93 13.42
CA LEU A 244 0.38 -20.20 12.71
C LEU A 244 -0.73 -21.04 13.32
N LYS A 245 -0.77 -21.15 14.65
CA LYS A 245 -1.84 -21.87 15.37
C LYS A 245 -3.19 -21.16 15.25
N ALA A 246 -3.20 -19.83 15.27
CA ALA A 246 -4.42 -19.05 15.05
C ALA A 246 -5.00 -19.30 13.64
N LEU A 247 -4.15 -19.51 12.63
CA LEU A 247 -4.55 -19.91 11.29
C LEU A 247 -4.88 -21.41 11.17
N GLY A 248 -4.76 -22.20 12.24
CA GLY A 248 -5.08 -23.62 12.25
C GLY A 248 -3.97 -24.53 11.71
N ALA A 249 -2.73 -24.04 11.57
CA ALA A 249 -1.60 -24.88 11.21
C ALA A 249 -1.18 -25.78 12.38
N GLU A 250 -0.81 -27.02 12.08
CA GLU A 250 -0.05 -27.84 13.01
C GLU A 250 1.42 -27.43 12.96
N VAL A 251 2.03 -27.13 14.10
CA VAL A 251 3.43 -26.68 14.17
C VAL A 251 4.28 -27.72 14.88
N VAL A 252 5.30 -28.21 14.18
CA VAL A 252 6.29 -29.18 14.67
C VAL A 252 7.64 -28.50 14.78
N ARG A 253 8.22 -28.48 15.99
CA ARG A 253 9.56 -27.90 16.23
C ARG A 253 10.65 -28.95 16.03
N VAL A 254 11.52 -28.74 15.06
CA VAL A 254 12.60 -29.66 14.67
C VAL A 254 13.95 -29.23 15.26
N PRO A 255 14.82 -30.17 15.71
CA PRO A 255 16.08 -29.86 16.38
C PRO A 255 17.22 -29.53 15.39
N VAL A 256 16.93 -28.65 14.42
CA VAL A 256 17.89 -28.13 13.43
C VAL A 256 18.11 -26.64 13.63
N SER A 257 19.21 -26.10 13.07
CA SER A 257 19.56 -24.69 13.17
C SER A 257 19.08 -23.88 11.97
N LEU A 258 19.10 -24.49 10.78
CA LEU A 258 18.62 -23.88 9.54
C LEU A 258 17.38 -24.62 9.03
N THR A 259 16.46 -23.87 8.42
CA THR A 259 15.26 -24.46 7.81
C THR A 259 15.60 -25.50 6.74
N VAL A 260 16.68 -25.29 5.98
CA VAL A 260 17.11 -26.21 4.91
C VAL A 260 17.54 -27.57 5.41
N GLU A 261 18.01 -27.68 6.66
CA GLU A 261 18.42 -28.94 7.28
C GLU A 261 17.23 -29.87 7.56
N ALA A 262 16.00 -29.35 7.59
CA ALA A 262 14.80 -30.14 7.84
C ALA A 262 14.18 -30.76 6.56
N ILE A 263 14.64 -30.38 5.36
CA ILE A 263 13.96 -30.70 4.09
C ILE A 263 13.81 -32.21 3.88
N GLU A 264 14.89 -32.97 4.04
CA GLU A 264 14.90 -34.41 3.78
C GLU A 264 13.99 -35.19 4.74
N GLU A 265 13.98 -34.81 6.02
CA GLU A 265 13.10 -35.40 7.02
C GLU A 265 11.62 -35.09 6.70
N VAL A 266 11.33 -33.86 6.29
CA VAL A 266 9.97 -33.43 5.91
C VAL A 266 9.47 -34.18 4.68
N ASP A 267 10.30 -34.33 3.65
CA ASP A 267 9.95 -35.07 2.44
C ASP A 267 9.67 -36.55 2.75
N SER A 268 10.56 -37.20 3.50
CA SER A 268 10.42 -38.58 3.95
C SER A 268 9.13 -38.79 4.77
N LYS A 269 8.80 -37.83 5.64
CA LYS A 269 7.59 -37.89 6.47
C LYS A 269 6.33 -37.61 5.66
N ALA A 270 6.35 -36.64 4.75
CA ALA A 270 5.24 -36.33 3.86
C ALA A 270 4.86 -37.55 3.02
N LYS A 271 5.86 -38.20 2.41
CA LYS A 271 5.67 -39.43 1.62
C LYS A 271 5.06 -40.57 2.45
N ARG A 272 5.51 -40.76 3.68
CA ARG A 272 5.00 -41.81 4.59
C ARG A 272 3.55 -41.55 5.02
N GLU A 273 3.17 -40.29 5.20
CA GLU A 273 1.87 -39.87 5.71
C GLU A 273 0.88 -39.48 4.61
N GLY A 274 1.25 -39.62 3.34
CA GLY A 274 0.40 -39.24 2.20
C GLY A 274 0.15 -37.74 2.08
N ALA A 275 1.03 -36.91 2.68
CA ALA A 275 0.99 -35.46 2.58
C ALA A 275 1.82 -34.96 1.40
N VAL A 276 1.60 -33.71 1.00
CA VAL A 276 2.32 -33.06 -0.09
C VAL A 276 3.34 -32.09 0.47
N HIS A 277 4.62 -32.34 0.25
CA HIS A 277 5.66 -31.36 0.51
C HIS A 277 5.82 -30.43 -0.70
N LEU A 278 5.60 -29.12 -0.52
CA LEU A 278 5.74 -28.15 -1.61
C LEU A 278 7.19 -27.74 -1.86
N ASN A 279 8.04 -27.79 -0.83
CA ASN A 279 9.47 -27.51 -0.85
C ASN A 279 9.86 -26.18 -1.51
N GLN A 280 9.67 -25.07 -0.79
CA GLN A 280 10.00 -23.72 -1.28
C GLN A 280 11.46 -23.51 -1.73
N PHE A 281 12.40 -24.37 -1.35
CA PHE A 281 13.81 -24.25 -1.70
C PHE A 281 14.12 -24.88 -3.07
N GLU A 282 13.36 -25.90 -3.46
CA GLU A 282 13.56 -26.62 -4.72
C GLU A 282 12.46 -26.39 -5.77
N ASN A 283 11.31 -25.86 -5.37
CA ASN A 283 10.15 -25.72 -6.25
C ASN A 283 10.26 -24.49 -7.16
N ASP A 284 10.42 -24.71 -8.47
CA ASP A 284 10.58 -23.63 -9.46
C ASP A 284 9.39 -22.69 -9.58
N ALA A 285 8.21 -23.05 -9.05
CA ALA A 285 7.10 -22.11 -8.92
C ALA A 285 7.49 -20.86 -8.09
N ASN A 286 8.42 -20.98 -7.14
CA ASN A 286 8.99 -19.86 -6.38
C ASN A 286 9.71 -18.85 -7.30
N PHE A 287 10.64 -19.33 -8.11
CA PHE A 287 11.35 -18.46 -9.06
C PHE A 287 10.41 -17.90 -10.14
N LYS A 288 9.57 -18.76 -10.73
CA LYS A 288 8.66 -18.40 -11.82
C LYS A 288 7.69 -17.28 -11.44
N VAL A 289 7.13 -17.29 -10.22
CA VAL A 289 6.18 -16.25 -9.79
C VAL A 289 6.86 -14.88 -9.67
N HIS A 290 8.08 -14.83 -9.16
CA HIS A 290 8.82 -13.58 -9.06
C HIS A 290 9.26 -13.06 -10.43
N LEU A 291 9.56 -13.94 -11.38
CA LEU A 291 9.90 -13.55 -12.75
C LEU A 291 8.67 -13.01 -13.49
N LYS A 292 7.53 -13.70 -13.33
CA LYS A 292 6.25 -13.33 -13.97
C LYS A 292 5.68 -12.03 -13.40
N TYR A 293 5.82 -11.83 -12.09
CA TYR A 293 5.20 -10.70 -11.38
C TYR A 293 6.26 -9.77 -10.80
N THR A 294 6.88 -10.06 -9.66
CA THR A 294 7.72 -9.11 -8.92
C THR A 294 8.73 -8.34 -9.77
N ALA A 295 9.51 -9.03 -10.62
CA ALA A 295 10.49 -8.40 -11.50
C ALA A 295 9.85 -7.50 -12.57
N LYS A 296 8.82 -8.02 -13.24
CA LYS A 296 8.04 -7.30 -14.25
C LYS A 296 7.32 -6.08 -13.66
N GLU A 297 6.75 -6.22 -12.47
CA GLU A 297 6.07 -5.13 -11.74
C GLU A 297 7.04 -3.98 -11.46
N ILE A 298 8.26 -4.26 -10.99
CA ILE A 298 9.27 -3.22 -10.73
C ILE A 298 9.57 -2.44 -12.02
N ASP A 299 9.78 -3.14 -13.15
CA ASP A 299 10.05 -2.48 -14.44
C ASP A 299 8.86 -1.65 -14.94
N GLU A 300 7.65 -2.22 -14.91
CA GLU A 300 6.43 -1.53 -15.35
C GLU A 300 6.11 -0.31 -14.47
N GLN A 301 6.28 -0.43 -13.15
CA GLN A 301 6.06 0.66 -12.21
C GLN A 301 7.05 1.81 -12.44
N LEU A 302 8.35 1.54 -12.58
CA LEU A 302 9.34 2.58 -12.87
C LEU A 302 9.12 3.23 -14.24
N ARG A 303 8.83 2.43 -15.27
CA ARG A 303 8.57 2.97 -16.61
C ARG A 303 7.32 3.84 -16.65
N SER A 304 6.30 3.54 -15.85
CA SER A 304 5.07 4.36 -15.76
C SER A 304 5.32 5.80 -15.29
N ILE A 305 6.44 6.02 -14.60
CA ILE A 305 6.90 7.33 -14.12
C ILE A 305 8.18 7.80 -14.84
N GLY A 306 8.50 7.20 -16.00
CA GLY A 306 9.62 7.62 -16.84
C GLY A 306 11.01 7.28 -16.28
N LEU A 307 11.12 6.29 -15.38
CA LEU A 307 12.38 5.89 -14.75
C LEU A 307 12.84 4.50 -15.21
N LYS A 308 14.15 4.28 -15.12
CA LYS A 308 14.86 3.00 -15.21
C LYS A 308 15.73 2.88 -13.95
N PRO A 309 15.84 1.71 -13.28
CA PRO A 309 16.73 1.59 -12.13
C PRO A 309 18.19 1.53 -12.57
N ASP A 310 19.09 2.07 -11.76
CA ASP A 310 20.54 1.86 -11.85
C ASP A 310 20.97 0.77 -10.87
N TYR A 311 20.30 0.67 -9.71
CA TYR A 311 20.57 -0.33 -8.67
C TYR A 311 19.28 -0.98 -8.19
N ILE A 312 19.31 -2.29 -8.00
CA ILE A 312 18.26 -3.04 -7.30
C ILE A 312 18.90 -3.86 -6.17
N ILE A 313 18.40 -3.65 -4.95
CA ILE A 313 18.96 -4.19 -3.72
C ILE A 313 17.91 -5.03 -3.01
N GLY A 314 18.27 -6.26 -2.63
CA GLY A 314 17.34 -7.14 -1.92
C GLY A 314 18.02 -8.28 -1.15
N GLY A 315 17.31 -8.76 -0.14
CA GLY A 315 17.80 -9.80 0.75
C GLY A 315 17.77 -11.20 0.14
N LEU A 316 18.75 -12.04 0.45
CA LEU A 316 18.87 -13.40 -0.09
C LEU A 316 18.34 -14.44 0.90
N GLY A 317 17.22 -15.08 0.59
CA GLY A 317 16.62 -16.17 1.37
C GLY A 317 16.68 -17.50 0.63
N THR A 318 15.57 -17.90 -0.01
CA THR A 318 15.58 -19.03 -0.95
C THR A 318 16.31 -18.70 -2.27
N SER A 319 16.74 -17.44 -2.47
CA SER A 319 17.13 -16.77 -3.74
C SER A 319 16.02 -16.48 -4.75
N GLY A 320 14.84 -17.12 -4.63
CA GLY A 320 13.80 -17.08 -5.68
C GLY A 320 13.45 -15.68 -6.22
N HIS A 321 13.20 -14.70 -5.34
CA HIS A 321 12.82 -13.36 -5.79
C HIS A 321 13.99 -12.58 -6.40
N MET A 322 15.14 -12.49 -5.72
CA MET A 322 16.27 -11.72 -6.23
C MET A 322 16.90 -12.35 -7.46
N SER A 323 16.92 -13.68 -7.56
CA SER A 323 17.35 -14.36 -8.79
C SER A 323 16.40 -14.03 -9.94
N ALA A 324 15.08 -14.07 -9.73
CA ALA A 324 14.15 -13.71 -10.79
C ALA A 324 14.27 -12.24 -11.23
N ILE A 325 14.49 -11.33 -10.28
CA ILE A 325 14.76 -9.92 -10.54
C ILE A 325 16.07 -9.77 -11.31
N SER A 326 17.15 -10.43 -10.88
CA SER A 326 18.44 -10.40 -11.57
C SER A 326 18.31 -10.89 -13.00
N LEU A 327 17.72 -12.08 -13.22
CA LEU A 327 17.52 -12.62 -14.56
C LEU A 327 16.75 -11.63 -15.45
N TYR A 328 15.65 -11.06 -14.96
CA TYR A 328 14.85 -10.12 -15.73
C TYR A 328 15.65 -8.86 -16.11
N PHE A 329 16.25 -8.19 -15.12
CA PHE A 329 16.91 -6.90 -15.33
C PHE A 329 18.22 -7.03 -16.09
N LYS A 330 19.02 -8.08 -15.83
CA LYS A 330 20.21 -8.37 -16.63
C LYS A 330 19.86 -8.74 -18.08
N SER A 331 18.78 -9.50 -18.30
CA SER A 331 18.31 -9.79 -19.67
C SER A 331 17.84 -8.55 -20.42
N ARG A 332 17.23 -7.60 -19.72
CA ARG A 332 16.62 -6.40 -20.33
C ARG A 332 17.59 -5.24 -20.50
N TYR A 333 18.51 -5.06 -19.56
CA TYR A 333 19.35 -3.87 -19.45
C TYR A 333 20.85 -4.19 -19.31
N GLY A 334 21.24 -5.47 -19.19
CA GLY A 334 22.65 -5.86 -19.06
C GLY A 334 23.34 -5.20 -17.86
N ASP A 335 24.52 -4.64 -18.10
CA ASP A 335 25.36 -4.02 -17.06
C ASP A 335 24.94 -2.61 -16.65
N ASP A 336 23.96 -2.03 -17.34
CA ASP A 336 23.36 -0.74 -16.99
C ASP A 336 22.60 -0.80 -15.65
N VAL A 337 22.31 -2.00 -15.13
CA VAL A 337 21.64 -2.20 -13.85
C VAL A 337 22.50 -3.08 -12.96
N LYS A 338 22.74 -2.60 -11.74
CA LYS A 338 23.50 -3.28 -10.70
C LYS A 338 22.57 -4.04 -9.75
N LEU A 339 22.84 -5.32 -9.57
CA LEU A 339 22.06 -6.23 -8.73
C LEU A 339 22.86 -6.51 -7.46
N ILE A 340 22.31 -6.09 -6.32
CA ILE A 340 22.97 -6.17 -5.03
C ILE A 340 22.21 -7.15 -4.12
N GLY A 341 22.88 -8.24 -3.77
CA GLY A 341 22.38 -9.20 -2.79
C GLY A 341 22.75 -8.77 -1.38
N VAL A 342 21.85 -9.01 -0.42
CA VAL A 342 22.11 -8.75 1.00
C VAL A 342 21.96 -10.03 1.80
N GLN A 343 22.96 -10.34 2.63
CA GLN A 343 22.96 -11.52 3.49
C GLN A 343 23.41 -11.16 4.91
N PRO A 344 23.12 -12.01 5.92
CA PRO A 344 23.68 -11.83 7.25
C PRO A 344 25.21 -11.90 7.24
N ALA A 345 25.87 -11.10 8.05
CA ALA A 345 27.30 -11.27 8.36
C ALA A 345 27.57 -12.68 8.95
N PRO A 346 28.84 -13.16 8.97
CA PRO A 346 29.18 -14.43 9.59
C PRO A 346 28.65 -14.51 11.02
N ASP A 347 28.08 -15.66 11.39
CA ASP A 347 27.50 -15.95 12.71
C ASP A 347 26.27 -15.10 13.11
N GLU A 348 25.79 -14.22 12.23
CA GLU A 348 24.58 -13.41 12.45
C GLU A 348 23.32 -14.08 11.90
N VAL A 349 22.19 -13.83 12.56
CA VAL A 349 20.87 -14.34 12.13
C VAL A 349 19.92 -13.18 11.91
N ILE A 350 19.57 -12.93 10.64
CA ILE A 350 18.54 -11.98 10.26
C ILE A 350 17.33 -12.77 9.71
N PRO A 351 16.16 -12.71 10.37
CA PRO A 351 14.98 -13.45 9.94
C PRO A 351 14.62 -13.21 8.47
N GLY A 352 14.49 -14.31 7.71
CA GLY A 352 14.02 -14.31 6.32
C GLY A 352 15.13 -14.33 5.27
N ILE A 353 16.39 -14.10 5.64
CA ILE A 353 17.57 -14.17 4.77
C ILE A 353 18.62 -15.12 5.34
N ARG A 354 19.54 -15.59 4.49
CA ARG A 354 20.62 -16.51 4.82
C ARG A 354 21.82 -16.27 3.90
N ARG A 355 22.96 -16.83 4.25
CA ARG A 355 24.20 -16.68 3.49
C ARG A 355 24.23 -17.59 2.27
N VAL A 356 24.81 -17.14 1.16
CA VAL A 356 24.81 -17.84 -0.13
C VAL A 356 25.48 -19.21 -0.05
N GLU A 357 26.55 -19.33 0.74
CA GLU A 357 27.28 -20.58 0.97
C GLU A 357 26.43 -21.69 1.62
N THR A 358 25.26 -21.35 2.19
CA THR A 358 24.31 -22.36 2.71
C THR A 358 23.51 -23.04 1.59
N GLY A 359 23.79 -22.72 0.32
CA GLY A 359 23.27 -23.39 -0.88
C GLY A 359 21.91 -22.88 -1.31
N MET A 360 21.82 -22.12 -2.41
CA MET A 360 20.59 -21.54 -2.95
C MET A 360 20.38 -21.95 -4.41
N LYS A 361 19.28 -22.65 -4.73
CA LYS A 361 19.03 -23.22 -6.06
C LYS A 361 19.20 -22.23 -7.22
N TRP A 362 18.48 -21.11 -7.18
CA TRP A 362 18.36 -20.21 -8.33
C TRP A 362 19.49 -19.19 -8.45
N ILE A 363 20.28 -18.98 -7.38
CA ILE A 363 21.32 -17.97 -7.39
C ILE A 363 22.41 -18.26 -8.44
N HIS A 364 22.64 -19.53 -8.74
CA HIS A 364 23.63 -20.01 -9.71
C HIS A 364 23.22 -19.76 -11.17
N TRP A 365 22.00 -19.32 -11.44
CA TRP A 365 21.50 -19.03 -12.79
C TRP A 365 21.52 -17.54 -13.13
N THR A 366 22.08 -16.71 -12.25
CA THR A 366 21.84 -15.27 -12.22
C THR A 366 23.09 -14.52 -11.79
N ASP A 367 23.19 -13.26 -12.22
CA ASP A 367 24.37 -12.42 -11.95
C ASP A 367 24.06 -11.37 -10.89
N PHE A 368 24.89 -11.33 -9.84
CA PHE A 368 24.89 -10.28 -8.83
C PHE A 368 26.22 -9.54 -8.92
N ASP A 369 26.15 -8.20 -8.97
CA ASP A 369 27.33 -7.35 -9.04
C ASP A 369 28.05 -7.28 -7.68
N GLN A 370 27.31 -7.41 -6.58
CA GLN A 370 27.86 -7.43 -5.22
C GLN A 370 26.94 -8.20 -4.26
N ILE A 371 27.53 -8.80 -3.23
CA ILE A 371 26.83 -9.30 -2.05
C ILE A 371 27.35 -8.53 -0.82
N VAL A 372 26.45 -7.96 -0.05
CA VAL A 372 26.76 -7.18 1.16
C VAL A 372 26.40 -7.98 2.41
N ASP A 373 27.36 -8.06 3.32
CA ASP A 373 27.18 -8.66 4.65
C ASP A 373 26.66 -7.60 5.62
N VAL A 374 25.58 -7.91 6.33
CA VAL A 374 24.95 -6.99 7.29
C VAL A 374 24.70 -7.71 8.61
N THR A 375 25.04 -7.07 9.72
CA THR A 375 24.77 -7.59 11.08
C THR A 375 23.30 -7.41 11.47
N ARG A 376 22.81 -8.17 12.45
CA ARG A 376 21.44 -8.02 12.94
C ARG A 376 21.18 -6.62 13.52
N ASP A 377 22.15 -6.04 14.21
CA ASP A 377 22.03 -4.70 14.80
C ASP A 377 21.92 -3.62 13.72
N GLU A 378 22.71 -3.70 12.65
CA GLU A 378 22.64 -2.80 11.49
C GLU A 378 21.29 -2.91 10.77
N ALA A 379 20.77 -4.13 10.64
CA ALA A 379 19.46 -4.38 10.07
C ALA A 379 18.34 -3.73 10.92
N ILE A 380 18.41 -3.85 12.25
CA ILE A 380 17.46 -3.21 13.16
C ILE A 380 17.56 -1.68 13.06
N GLU A 381 18.76 -1.10 13.06
CA GLU A 381 18.93 0.34 12.89
C GLU A 381 18.43 0.85 11.54
N GLY A 382 18.61 0.06 10.47
CA GLY A 382 18.04 0.36 9.16
C GLY A 382 16.52 0.46 9.21
N ALA A 383 15.87 -0.53 9.83
CA ALA A 383 14.42 -0.53 10.02
C ALA A 383 13.93 0.64 10.87
N LEU A 384 14.61 0.95 11.99
CA LEU A 384 14.28 2.09 12.85
C LEU A 384 14.49 3.44 12.15
N THR A 385 15.49 3.54 11.27
CA THR A 385 15.74 4.76 10.48
C THR A 385 14.60 5.02 9.51
N VAL A 386 14.19 4.00 8.75
CA VAL A 386 13.05 4.11 7.82
C VAL A 386 11.77 4.42 8.58
N ALA A 387 11.51 3.76 9.72
CA ALA A 387 10.32 4.03 10.52
C ALA A 387 10.25 5.49 10.99
N ARG A 388 11.37 6.06 11.45
CA ARG A 388 11.41 7.43 11.99
C ARG A 388 11.44 8.51 10.93
N ARG A 389 11.97 8.23 9.74
CA ARG A 389 12.14 9.23 8.66
C ARG A 389 11.10 9.15 7.55
N GLU A 390 10.52 7.97 7.33
CA GLU A 390 9.52 7.72 6.28
C GLU A 390 8.16 7.33 6.84
N GLY A 391 8.05 7.05 8.15
CA GLY A 391 6.82 6.56 8.78
C GLY A 391 6.48 5.10 8.46
N LEU A 392 7.41 4.36 7.85
CA LEU A 392 7.21 2.95 7.47
C LEU A 392 7.96 2.00 8.40
N LEU A 393 7.23 1.24 9.21
CA LEU A 393 7.83 0.20 10.03
C LEU A 393 8.08 -1.07 9.21
N ILE A 394 9.29 -1.20 8.67
CA ILE A 394 9.70 -2.30 7.78
C ILE A 394 10.30 -3.49 8.56
N GLY A 395 10.32 -4.68 7.95
CA GLY A 395 10.90 -5.88 8.55
C GLY A 395 12.43 -5.86 8.64
N LEU A 396 13.02 -6.82 9.36
CA LEU A 396 14.46 -6.85 9.61
C LEU A 396 15.29 -7.06 8.34
N SER A 397 14.86 -7.96 7.45
CA SER A 397 15.53 -8.15 6.14
C SER A 397 15.46 -6.88 5.27
N ALA A 398 14.38 -6.11 5.35
CA ALA A 398 14.25 -4.81 4.68
C ALA A 398 15.17 -3.76 5.31
N GLY A 399 15.32 -3.77 6.63
CA GLY A 399 16.30 -2.94 7.33
C GLY A 399 17.74 -3.23 6.92
N ALA A 400 18.09 -4.50 6.71
CA ALA A 400 19.39 -4.90 6.16
C ALA A 400 19.59 -4.37 4.73
N VAL A 401 18.56 -4.46 3.88
CA VAL A 401 18.57 -3.89 2.52
C VAL A 401 18.79 -2.37 2.55
N PHE A 402 18.11 -1.68 3.46
CA PHE A 402 18.30 -0.24 3.63
C PHE A 402 19.70 0.12 4.16
N HIS A 403 20.26 -0.72 5.04
CA HIS A 403 21.64 -0.55 5.49
C HIS A 403 22.63 -0.69 4.33
N ALA A 404 22.55 -1.79 3.57
CA ALA A 404 23.39 -2.02 2.40
C ALA A 404 23.27 -0.89 1.36
N PHE A 405 22.05 -0.37 1.14
CA PHE A 405 21.83 0.83 0.33
C PHE A 405 22.69 2.00 0.81
N LYS A 406 22.68 2.31 2.11
CA LYS A 406 23.44 3.44 2.64
C LYS A 406 24.95 3.29 2.44
N GLU A 407 25.47 2.06 2.44
CA GLU A 407 26.89 1.80 2.24
C GLU A 407 27.33 2.01 0.80
N ILE A 408 26.48 1.65 -0.16
CA ILE A 408 26.81 1.69 -1.59
C ILE A 408 26.25 2.89 -2.34
N ALA A 409 25.37 3.67 -1.72
CA ALA A 409 24.68 4.76 -2.41
C ALA A 409 25.66 5.86 -2.81
N GLU A 410 25.62 6.20 -4.09
CA GLU A 410 26.36 7.32 -4.67
C GLU A 410 25.52 8.60 -4.61
N GLU A 411 26.08 9.70 -5.10
CA GLU A 411 25.41 11.01 -5.16
C GLU A 411 24.25 11.02 -6.16
N ASN A 412 24.36 10.21 -7.22
CA ASN A 412 23.38 10.12 -8.30
C ASN A 412 22.91 8.67 -8.49
N GLY A 413 21.69 8.49 -8.98
CA GLY A 413 21.18 7.21 -9.44
C GLY A 413 19.77 6.87 -8.96
N VAL A 414 19.15 5.91 -9.63
CA VAL A 414 17.83 5.37 -9.31
C VAL A 414 18.00 4.02 -8.60
N TYR A 415 17.60 3.98 -7.32
CA TYR A 415 17.74 2.81 -6.46
C TYR A 415 16.37 2.19 -6.19
N VAL A 416 16.26 0.86 -6.28
CA VAL A 416 15.09 0.09 -5.85
C VAL A 416 15.47 -0.83 -4.70
N LEU A 417 14.82 -0.65 -3.56
CA LEU A 417 14.98 -1.47 -2.37
C LEU A 417 13.79 -2.42 -2.25
N VAL A 418 14.04 -3.72 -2.26
CA VAL A 418 12.96 -4.72 -2.09
C VAL A 418 12.74 -4.96 -0.60
N PHE A 419 11.58 -4.53 -0.08
CA PHE A 419 11.21 -4.67 1.33
C PHE A 419 10.26 -5.86 1.50
N PRO A 420 10.75 -7.02 1.99
CA PRO A 420 10.00 -8.27 1.89
C PRO A 420 8.77 -8.34 2.78
N ASP A 421 8.74 -7.63 3.91
CA ASP A 421 7.64 -7.64 4.87
C ASP A 421 7.64 -6.44 5.85
N THR A 422 6.71 -6.48 6.81
CA THR A 422 6.49 -5.41 7.80
C THR A 422 7.19 -5.68 9.13
N GLY A 423 7.53 -4.61 9.86
CA GLY A 423 8.23 -4.67 11.13
C GLY A 423 7.37 -5.16 12.30
N TYR A 424 6.04 -5.16 12.17
CA TYR A 424 5.12 -5.53 13.25
C TYR A 424 5.32 -6.96 13.79
N LYS A 425 5.93 -7.85 12.99
CA LYS A 425 6.24 -9.23 13.38
C LYS A 425 7.51 -9.37 14.22
N TYR A 426 8.26 -8.28 14.41
CA TYR A 426 9.59 -8.26 15.00
C TYR A 426 9.68 -7.42 16.27
N ALA A 427 8.55 -7.26 16.98
CA ALA A 427 8.48 -6.46 18.20
C ALA A 427 9.48 -6.90 19.28
N GLU A 428 9.68 -8.22 19.46
CA GLU A 428 10.64 -8.76 20.43
C GLU A 428 12.09 -8.35 20.09
N GLN A 429 12.47 -8.37 18.81
CA GLN A 429 13.80 -7.93 18.39
C GLN A 429 14.00 -6.44 18.56
N PHE A 430 12.98 -5.63 18.26
CA PHE A 430 13.03 -4.20 18.52
C PHE A 430 13.16 -3.91 20.02
N GLU A 431 12.39 -4.60 20.86
CA GLU A 431 12.45 -4.45 22.31
C GLU A 431 13.85 -4.80 22.85
N GLU A 432 14.40 -5.96 22.45
CA GLU A 432 15.74 -6.41 22.84
C GLU A 432 16.81 -5.37 22.47
N TYR A 433 16.75 -4.86 21.24
CA TYR A 433 17.71 -3.89 20.73
C TYR A 433 17.59 -2.51 21.40
N LEU A 434 16.36 -2.02 21.62
CA LEU A 434 16.14 -0.73 22.28
C LEU A 434 16.64 -0.77 23.73
N LYS A 435 16.37 -1.87 24.45
CA LYS A 435 16.94 -2.11 25.79
C LYS A 435 18.47 -2.14 25.76
N LYS A 436 19.06 -2.86 24.81
CA LYS A 436 20.53 -2.94 24.61
C LYS A 436 21.16 -1.57 24.37
N THR A 437 20.46 -0.67 23.67
CA THR A 437 20.98 0.66 23.27
C THR A 437 20.56 1.80 24.20
N GLY A 438 19.81 1.52 25.26
CA GLY A 438 19.36 2.53 26.23
C GLY A 438 18.36 3.54 25.64
N ARG A 439 17.54 3.13 24.68
CA ARG A 439 16.54 3.96 24.01
C ARG A 439 15.12 3.71 24.51
#